data_AF-A0A4S0NLW4-F1
#
_entry.id   AF-A0A4S0NLW4-F1
#
_cell.length_a   1.000
_cell.length_b   1.000
_cell.length_c   1.000
_cell.angle_alpha   90.00
_cell.angle_beta   90.00
_cell.angle_gamma   90.00
#
_symmetry.space_group_name_H-M   'P 1'
#
loop_
_entity.id
_entity.type
_entity.pdbx_description
1 polymer ?
#
loop_
_entity_poly.entity_id
_entity_poly.type
_entity_poly.pdbx_seq_one_letter_code
_entity_poly.pdbx_strand_id
1 'polypeptide(L)' 'MKSLLDTGIFKPSPSRTEAKTDATTRVARQIVDLEAAARSAKTERLRAARLAQEPQASAPKKPLQKRRSPAR' A
#
# COMPACT_ATOMS: atom_id res chain seq x y z
N MET A 1 -0.96 -9.90 -48.43
CA MET A 1 -2.41 -9.67 -48.39
C MET A 1 -2.83 -9.62 -46.93
N LYS A 2 -3.49 -8.55 -46.45
CA LYS A 2 -3.99 -8.50 -45.07
C LYS A 2 -5.21 -9.43 -44.96
N SER A 3 -5.22 -10.34 -43.99
CA SER A 3 -6.31 -11.30 -43.80
C SER A 3 -7.50 -10.61 -43.10
N LEU A 4 -8.71 -10.94 -43.52
CA LEU A 4 -9.97 -10.41 -42.95
C LEU A 4 -10.15 -10.72 -41.46
N LEU A 5 -9.35 -11.65 -40.93
CA LEU A 5 -9.31 -12.00 -39.51
C LEU A 5 -8.62 -10.91 -38.66
N ASP A 6 -7.71 -10.14 -39.25
CA ASP A 6 -6.94 -9.09 -38.56
C ASP A 6 -7.78 -7.82 -38.33
N THR A 7 -8.81 -7.61 -39.15
CA THR A 7 -9.72 -6.45 -39.07
C THR A 7 -10.80 -6.57 -37.99
N GLY A 8 -10.81 -7.65 -37.20
CA GLY A 8 -11.71 -7.78 -36.04
C GLY A 8 -13.21 -7.90 -36.36
N ILE A 9 -13.57 -8.09 -37.63
CA ILE A 9 -14.96 -8.11 -38.14
C ILE A 9 -15.85 -9.15 -37.43
N PHE A 10 -15.24 -10.24 -36.95
CA PHE A 10 -15.96 -11.33 -36.27
C PHE A 10 -15.88 -11.29 -34.74
N LYS A 11 -15.21 -10.29 -34.15
CA LYS A 11 -15.16 -10.17 -32.68
C LYS A 11 -16.39 -9.40 -32.22
N PRO A 12 -17.21 -9.96 -31.31
CA PRO A 12 -18.33 -9.21 -30.75
C PRO A 12 -17.80 -7.96 -30.05
N SER A 13 -18.27 -6.79 -30.47
CA SER A 13 -17.97 -5.55 -29.75
C SER A 13 -18.56 -5.67 -28.35
N PRO A 14 -17.78 -5.44 -27.29
CA PRO A 14 -18.33 -5.47 -25.95
C PRO A 14 -19.47 -4.46 -25.84
N SER A 15 -20.54 -4.86 -25.17
CA SER A 15 -21.65 -3.95 -24.92
C SER A 15 -21.18 -2.78 -24.06
N ARG A 16 -21.88 -1.64 -24.13
CA ARG A 16 -21.54 -0.46 -23.31
C ARG A 16 -21.54 -0.79 -21.81
N THR A 17 -22.34 -1.77 -21.38
CA THR A 17 -22.39 -2.25 -20.01
C THR A 17 -21.12 -3.03 -19.66
N GLU A 18 -20.71 -3.99 -20.52
CA GLU A 18 -19.48 -4.78 -20.33
C GLU A 18 -18.22 -3.91 -20.29
N ALA A 19 -18.13 -2.91 -21.17
CA ALA A 19 -17.02 -1.97 -21.18
C ALA A 19 -16.92 -1.15 -19.87
N LYS A 20 -18.07 -0.71 -19.32
CA LYS A 20 -18.11 0.02 -18.05
C LYS A 20 -17.75 -0.88 -16.86
N THR A 21 -18.20 -2.13 -16.86
CA THR A 21 -17.85 -3.09 -15.80
C THR A 21 -16.35 -3.36 -15.80
N ASP A 22 -15.74 -3.57 -16.97
CA ASP A 22 -14.28 -3.79 -17.08
C ASP A 22 -13.48 -2.58 -16.60
N ALA A 23 -13.90 -1.37 -16.97
CA ALA A 23 -13.30 -0.13 -16.47
C ALA A 23 -13.35 -0.05 -14.93
N THR A 24 -14.52 -0.35 -14.34
CA THR A 24 -14.70 -0.35 -12.89
C THR A 24 -13.81 -1.39 -12.21
N THR A 25 -13.77 -2.62 -12.75
CA THR A 25 -12.93 -3.70 -12.22
C THR A 25 -11.45 -3.38 -12.33
N ARG A 26 -11.02 -2.69 -13.40
CA ARG A 26 -9.63 -2.23 -13.55
C ARG A 26 -9.28 -1.17 -12.51
N VAL A 27 -10.14 -0.16 -12.33
CA VAL A 27 -9.92 0.89 -11.33
C VAL A 27 -9.89 0.32 -9.92
N ALA A 28 -10.81 -0.59 -9.58
CA ALA A 28 -10.84 -1.24 -8.27
C ALA A 28 -9.52 -1.98 -7.97
N ARG A 29 -8.99 -2.73 -8.95
CA ARG A 29 -7.68 -3.40 -8.82
C ARG A 29 -6.54 -2.38 -8.60
N GLN A 30 -6.52 -1.31 -9.38
CA GLN A 30 -5.52 -0.25 -9.24
C GLN A 30 -5.54 0.39 -7.84
N ILE A 31 -6.72 0.63 -7.27
CA ILE A 31 -6.85 1.18 -5.91
C ILE A 31 -6.20 0.24 -4.89
N VAL A 32 -6.53 -1.05 -4.95
CA VAL A 32 -5.98 -2.07 -4.03
C VAL A 32 -4.46 -2.15 -4.15
N ASP A 33 -3.93 -2.14 -5.37
CA ASP A 33 -2.48 -2.22 -5.62
C ASP A 33 -1.75 -0.99 -5.07
N LEU A 34 -2.29 0.22 -5.28
CA LEU A 34 -1.72 1.45 -4.75
C LEU A 34 -1.70 1.48 -3.22
N GLU A 35 -2.78 1.04 -2.59
CA GLU A 35 -2.85 0.94 -1.12
C GLU A 35 -1.88 -0.09 -0.56
N ALA A 36 -1.74 -1.24 -1.23
CA ALA A 36 -0.77 -2.27 -0.85
C ALA A 36 0.67 -1.72 -0.93
N ALA A 37 1.01 -1.01 -2.01
CA ALA A 37 2.31 -0.37 -2.18
C ALA A 37 2.58 0.72 -1.14
N ALA A 38 1.59 1.53 -0.79
CA ALA A 38 1.73 2.53 0.27
C ALA A 38 1.98 1.88 1.65
N ARG A 39 1.27 0.77 1.95
CA ARG A 39 1.46 0.01 3.19
C ARG A 39 2.83 -0.65 3.26
N SER A 40 3.31 -1.27 2.19
CA SER A 40 4.65 -1.88 2.16
C SER A 40 5.73 -0.83 2.34
N ALA A 41 5.68 0.27 1.59
CA ALA A 41 6.63 1.37 1.69
C ALA A 41 6.69 1.97 3.11
N LYS A 42 5.54 2.17 3.75
CA LYS A 42 5.49 2.63 5.15
C LYS A 42 6.16 1.62 6.09
N THR A 43 5.86 0.34 5.91
CA THR A 43 6.40 -0.73 6.76
C THR A 43 7.91 -0.85 6.62
N GLU A 44 8.43 -0.76 5.40
CA GLU A 44 9.86 -0.76 5.11
C GLU A 44 10.56 0.45 5.74
N ARG A 45 9.98 1.65 5.61
CA ARG A 45 10.49 2.86 6.28
C ARG A 45 10.56 2.69 7.80
N LEU A 46 9.51 2.16 8.42
CA LEU A 46 9.48 1.91 9.87
C LEU A 46 10.46 0.83 10.30
N ARG A 47 10.61 -0.23 9.50
CA ARG A 47 11.58 -1.30 9.75
C ARG A 47 13.00 -0.76 9.68
N ALA A 48 13.33 0.05 8.67
CA ALA A 48 14.63 0.69 8.54
C ALA A 48 14.91 1.63 9.72
N ALA A 49 13.93 2.44 10.12
CA ALA A 49 14.05 3.31 11.29
C ALA A 49 14.29 2.53 12.59
N ARG A 50 13.61 1.38 12.77
CA ARG A 50 13.82 0.51 13.93
C ARG A 50 15.22 -0.09 13.95
N LEU A 51 15.69 -0.61 12.82
CA LEU A 51 17.05 -1.17 12.70
C LEU A 51 18.14 -0.13 13.02
N ALA A 52 17.94 1.12 12.58
CA ALA A 52 18.83 2.23 12.91
C ALA A 52 18.80 2.61 14.41
N GLN A 53 17.68 2.39 15.10
CA GLN A 53 17.51 2.69 16.53
C GLN A 53 17.91 1.54 17.47
N GLU A 54 17.89 0.29 17.01
CA GLU A 54 18.29 -0.89 17.80
C GLU A 54 19.69 -0.81 18.45
N PRO A 55 20.74 -0.18 17.86
CA PRO A 55 22.00 0.01 18.58
C PRO A 55 21.90 0.97 19.79
N GLN A 56 20.81 1.76 19.93
CA GLN A 56 20.61 2.75 20.99
C GLN A 56 19.57 2.33 22.06
N ALA A 57 18.70 1.36 21.75
CA ALA A 57 17.58 0.97 22.64
C ALA A 57 17.95 -0.10 23.69
N SER A 58 19.15 -0.68 23.64
CA SER A 58 19.63 -1.69 24.59
C SER A 58 20.04 -1.12 25.96
N ALA A 59 20.04 0.20 26.15
CA ALA A 59 20.23 0.80 27.46
C ALA A 59 18.89 0.82 28.23
N PRO A 60 18.72 0.05 29.33
CA PRO A 60 17.53 0.14 30.16
C PRO A 60 17.42 1.55 30.73
N LYS A 61 16.40 2.31 30.31
CA LYS A 61 16.07 3.61 30.89
C LYS A 61 15.65 3.38 32.34
N LYS A 62 16.55 3.65 33.29
CA LYS A 62 16.26 3.59 34.72
C LYS A 62 15.05 4.49 35.02
N PRO A 63 14.04 4.00 35.77
CA PRO A 63 12.89 4.82 36.09
C PRO A 63 13.33 6.01 36.94
N LEU A 64 13.04 7.22 36.46
CA LEU A 64 13.27 8.45 37.20
C LEU A 64 12.42 8.42 38.46
N GLN A 65 13.06 8.35 39.62
CA GLN A 65 12.35 8.38 40.90
C GLN A 65 11.62 9.72 41.06
N LYS A 66 10.29 9.64 41.16
CA LYS A 66 9.41 10.78 41.36
C LYS A 66 9.63 11.31 42.78
N ARG A 67 10.32 12.46 42.91
CA ARG A 67 10.49 13.15 44.19
C ARG A 67 9.12 13.55 44.72
N ARG A 68 8.72 13.02 45.88
CA ARG A 68 7.53 13.48 46.61
C ARG A 68 7.85 14.84 47.23
N SER A 69 7.09 15.87 46.87
CA SER A 69 7.10 17.16 47.56
C SER A 69 6.44 17.02 48.93
N PRO A 70 6.95 17.71 49.98
CA PRO A 70 6.31 17.70 51.29
C PRO A 70 5.03 18.54 51.23
N ALA A 71 3.96 18.02 51.82
CA ALA A 71 2.71 18.76 52.02
C ALA A 71 2.93 19.87 53.05
N ARG A 72 2.38 21.06 52.78
CA ARG A 72 2.32 22.21 53.68
C ARG A 72 0.94 22.28 54.31
#